data_AF-A0A7V3BL06-F1
#
_entry.id   AF-A0A7V3BL06-F1
#
_cell.length_a   1.000
_cell.length_b   1.000
_cell.length_c   1.000
_cell.angle_alpha   90.00
_cell.angle_beta   90.00
_cell.angle_gamma   90.00
#
_symmetry.space_group_name_H-M   'P 1'
#
loop_
_entity.id
_entity.type
_entity.pdbx_description
1 polymer ?
#
loop_
_entity_poly.entity_id
_entity_poly.type
_entity_poly.pdbx_seq_one_letter_code
_entity_poly.pdbx_strand_id
1 'polypeptide(L)'
;MAGRTRAEAVHNYRDPLQQALSCVTHAGLYIRGRDDASNAPYALMLRQDPAILGRDGRLSLTMIQHYRVIEAEVPRGPWKVQIVAYYYTVSEPGDPSRELFGYHWHPQGRSRVTSPHFHLYEGAHIGREDMRKAHFPTGRIALEDVLRLVIQEFGVMPLRDDWAEILDRTQAAFEDWRTWL
;
A
#
# COMPACT_ATOMS: atom_id res chain seq x y z
N MET A 1 0.85 -4.77 -12.59
CA MET A 1 -0.07 -4.64 -13.73
C MET A 1 0.70 -4.52 -15.03
N ALA A 2 0.14 -4.97 -16.16
CA ALA A 2 0.83 -5.05 -17.45
C ALA A 2 0.50 -3.88 -18.40
N GLY A 3 1.32 -3.67 -19.43
CA GLY A 3 1.09 -2.70 -20.50
C GLY A 3 1.96 -2.95 -21.74
N ARG A 4 1.60 -2.34 -22.87
CA ARG A 4 2.37 -2.42 -24.13
C ARG A 4 3.66 -1.61 -24.06
N THR A 5 3.71 -0.63 -23.17
CA THR A 5 4.91 0.17 -22.87
C THR A 5 5.19 0.20 -21.36
N ARG A 6 6.42 0.55 -20.96
CA ARG A 6 6.77 0.78 -19.54
C ARG A 6 5.84 1.81 -18.89
N ALA A 7 5.56 2.91 -19.58
CA ALA A 7 4.69 3.98 -19.10
C ALA A 7 3.25 3.50 -18.90
N GLU A 8 2.71 2.76 -19.87
CA GLU A 8 1.36 2.18 -19.77
C GLU A 8 1.26 1.20 -18.60
N ALA A 9 2.27 0.35 -18.38
CA ALA A 9 2.30 -0.56 -17.23
C ALA A 9 2.27 0.20 -15.88
N VAL A 10 2.97 1.34 -15.80
CA VAL A 10 2.97 2.20 -14.60
C VAL A 10 1.63 2.91 -14.41
N HIS A 11 1.02 3.45 -15.48
CA HIS A 11 -0.33 4.04 -15.39
C HIS A 11 -1.36 3.00 -14.94
N ASN A 12 -1.36 1.83 -15.59
CA ASN A 12 -2.26 0.74 -15.23
C ASN A 12 -2.07 0.29 -13.79
N TYR A 13 -0.87 0.39 -13.23
CA TYR A 13 -0.59 0.11 -11.82
C TYR A 13 -1.05 1.21 -10.86
N ARG A 14 -0.73 2.47 -11.16
CA ARG A 14 -0.96 3.62 -10.27
C ARG A 14 -2.43 4.02 -10.21
N ASP A 15 -3.12 4.01 -11.34
CA ASP A 15 -4.45 4.62 -11.43
C ASP A 15 -5.51 3.87 -10.61
N PRO A 16 -5.54 2.52 -10.57
CA PRO A 16 -6.43 1.80 -9.66
C PRO A 16 -6.14 2.07 -8.20
N LEU A 17 -4.86 2.18 -7.80
CA LEU A 17 -4.50 2.54 -6.43
C LEU A 17 -4.95 3.97 -6.08
N GLN A 18 -4.85 4.91 -7.02
CA GLN A 18 -5.37 6.26 -6.84
C GLN A 18 -6.90 6.26 -6.67
N GLN A 19 -7.61 5.43 -7.42
CA GLN A 19 -9.07 5.26 -7.27
C GLN A 19 -9.41 4.67 -5.90
N ALA A 20 -8.71 3.62 -5.46
CA ALA A 20 -8.90 3.02 -4.15
C ALA A 20 -8.70 4.05 -3.03
N LEU A 21 -7.57 4.77 -3.04
CA LEU A 21 -7.27 5.82 -2.06
C LEU A 21 -8.29 6.96 -2.07
N SER A 22 -8.86 7.30 -3.24
CA SER A 22 -9.89 8.35 -3.34
C SER A 22 -11.16 8.05 -2.54
N CYS A 23 -11.35 6.80 -2.10
CA CYS A 23 -12.45 6.42 -1.20
C CYS A 23 -12.27 6.97 0.21
N VAL A 24 -11.05 7.27 0.65
CA VAL A 24 -10.77 7.68 2.03
C VAL A 24 -9.88 8.91 2.13
N THR A 25 -9.20 9.37 1.08
CA THR A 25 -8.38 10.57 1.14
C THR A 25 -8.35 11.33 -0.18
N HIS A 26 -8.14 12.65 -0.10
CA HIS A 26 -7.87 13.49 -1.27
C HIS A 26 -6.39 13.52 -1.66
N ALA A 27 -5.52 12.84 -0.89
CA ALA A 27 -4.11 12.78 -1.19
C ALA A 27 -3.84 12.13 -2.55
N GLY A 28 -3.04 12.80 -3.37
CA GLY A 28 -2.61 12.27 -4.66
C GLY A 28 -1.42 11.32 -4.51
N LEU A 29 -1.24 10.39 -5.43
CA LEU A 29 -0.04 9.57 -5.54
C LEU A 29 1.05 10.26 -6.35
N TYR A 30 2.30 10.10 -5.93
CA TYR A 30 3.48 10.48 -6.70
C TYR A 30 4.53 9.36 -6.70
N ILE A 31 5.39 9.37 -7.71
CA ILE A 31 6.48 8.41 -7.87
C ILE A 31 7.80 9.12 -7.60
N ARG A 32 8.62 8.55 -6.72
CA ARG A 32 10.01 8.93 -6.47
C ARG A 32 10.95 7.90 -7.07
N GLY A 33 12.02 8.38 -7.69
CA GLY A 33 13.03 7.57 -8.38
C GLY A 33 13.33 8.15 -9.76
N ARG A 34 14.46 7.75 -10.34
CA ARG A 34 14.80 8.04 -11.73
C ARG A 34 15.10 6.71 -12.42
N ASP A 35 14.89 6.67 -13.74
CA ASP A 35 15.41 5.59 -14.59
C ASP A 35 16.93 5.82 -14.71
N ASP A 36 17.65 5.54 -13.63
CA ASP A 36 19.11 5.59 -13.60
C ASP A 36 19.68 4.17 -13.58
N ALA A 37 20.97 4.06 -13.93
CA ALA A 37 21.69 2.80 -14.05
C ALA A 37 21.83 2.03 -12.71
N SER A 38 21.28 2.53 -11.59
CA SER A 38 21.45 1.94 -10.26
C SER A 38 20.58 0.71 -9.98
N ASN A 39 19.64 0.36 -10.87
CA ASN A 39 18.68 -0.75 -10.68
C ASN A 39 17.85 -0.67 -9.37
N ALA A 40 17.81 0.53 -8.77
CA ALA A 40 17.02 0.81 -7.58
C ALA A 40 15.52 0.77 -7.90
N PRO A 41 14.68 0.20 -7.02
CA PRO A 41 13.22 0.26 -7.19
C PRO A 41 12.69 1.69 -7.17
N TYR A 42 11.63 1.94 -7.93
CA TYR A 42 10.81 3.15 -7.80
C TYR A 42 9.99 3.09 -6.51
N ALA A 43 9.67 4.23 -5.90
CA ALA A 43 8.77 4.34 -4.77
C ALA A 43 7.49 5.08 -5.18
N LEU A 44 6.34 4.44 -5.01
CA LEU A 44 5.02 5.06 -5.11
C LEU A 44 4.57 5.47 -3.70
N MET A 45 4.23 6.74 -3.51
CA MET A 45 3.95 7.34 -2.19
C MET A 45 2.79 8.34 -2.26
N LEU A 46 2.21 8.66 -1.10
CA LEU A 46 1.21 9.72 -0.94
C LEU A 46 1.86 11.10 -0.93
N ARG A 47 1.32 12.06 -1.68
CA ARG A 47 1.83 13.45 -1.73
C ARG A 47 1.71 14.16 -0.37
N GLN A 48 0.68 13.82 0.38
CA GLN A 48 0.49 14.22 1.76
C GLN A 48 0.67 12.95 2.59
N ASP A 49 1.79 12.84 3.29
CA ASP A 49 2.17 11.65 4.03
C ASP A 49 2.56 12.05 5.47
N PRO A 50 1.82 11.58 6.50
CA PRO A 50 0.65 10.71 6.42
C PRO A 50 -0.59 11.41 5.86
N ALA A 51 -1.43 10.67 5.14
CA ALA A 51 -2.71 11.16 4.61
C ALA A 51 -3.83 10.96 5.64
N ILE A 52 -4.57 12.02 5.95
CA ILE A 52 -5.77 11.93 6.79
C ILE A 52 -6.84 11.10 6.06
N LEU A 53 -7.50 10.21 6.80
CA LEU A 53 -8.50 9.28 6.30
C LEU A 53 -9.92 9.68 6.71
N GLY A 54 -10.83 9.54 5.76
CA GLY A 54 -12.27 9.72 5.92
C GLY A 54 -12.72 11.16 6.13
N ARG A 55 -14.04 11.33 6.19
CA ARG A 55 -14.70 12.60 6.53
C ARG A 55 -14.52 12.97 8.00
N ASP A 56 -14.33 11.96 8.84
CA ASP A 56 -14.17 12.06 10.29
C ASP A 56 -12.72 12.36 10.70
N GLY A 57 -11.74 12.06 9.83
CA GLY A 57 -10.34 12.46 10.02
C GLY A 57 -9.66 11.83 11.24
N ARG A 58 -10.20 10.71 11.75
CA ARG A 58 -9.77 10.08 13.01
C ARG A 58 -8.55 9.18 12.89
N LEU A 59 -8.13 8.89 11.67
CA LEU A 59 -6.95 8.07 11.36
C LEU A 59 -6.14 8.72 10.24
N SER A 60 -4.88 8.35 10.15
CA SER A 60 -4.03 8.69 9.02
C SER A 60 -3.31 7.46 8.47
N LEU A 61 -2.93 7.50 7.19
CA LEU A 61 -2.23 6.44 6.49
C LEU A 61 -0.90 6.94 5.94
N THR A 62 0.17 6.22 6.26
CA THR A 62 1.42 6.24 5.49
C THR A 62 1.44 5.03 4.56
N MET A 63 1.76 5.29 3.29
CA MET A 63 1.82 4.27 2.24
C MET A 63 3.06 4.47 1.38
N ILE A 64 3.87 3.41 1.30
CA ILE A 64 4.99 3.30 0.37
C ILE A 64 4.90 1.95 -0.32
N GLN A 65 4.92 1.92 -1.65
CA GLN A 65 5.16 0.70 -2.42
C GLN A 65 6.42 0.86 -3.26
N HIS A 66 7.38 -0.05 -3.07
CA HIS A 66 8.53 -0.16 -3.96
C HIS A 66 8.23 -1.11 -5.11
N TYR A 67 8.55 -0.70 -6.33
CA TYR A 67 8.29 -1.50 -7.51
C TYR A 67 9.37 -1.38 -8.58
N ARG A 68 9.39 -2.37 -9.49
CA ARG A 68 10.18 -2.36 -10.72
C ARG A 68 9.27 -2.51 -11.92
N VAL A 69 9.69 -1.95 -13.05
CA VAL A 69 9.08 -2.23 -14.36
C VAL A 69 9.97 -3.25 -15.05
N ILE A 70 9.44 -4.45 -15.26
CA ILE A 70 10.17 -5.59 -15.83
C ILE A 70 9.56 -5.98 -17.17
N GLU A 71 10.37 -6.60 -18.03
CA GLU A 71 9.83 -7.37 -19.14
C GLU A 71 9.26 -8.70 -18.63
N ALA A 72 8.09 -9.08 -19.13
CA ALA A 72 7.44 -10.34 -18.81
C ALA A 72 6.52 -10.77 -19.95
N GLU A 73 6.49 -12.06 -20.27
CA GLU A 73 5.52 -12.62 -21.21
C GLU A 73 4.14 -12.68 -20.56
N VAL A 74 3.41 -11.57 -20.59
CA VAL A 74 2.10 -11.45 -19.97
C VAL A 74 1.04 -10.98 -20.97
N PRO A 75 -0.24 -11.37 -20.79
CA PRO A 75 -1.32 -10.78 -21.57
C PRO A 75 -1.27 -9.25 -21.50
N ARG A 76 -1.66 -8.57 -22.57
CA ARG A 76 -1.74 -7.09 -22.66
C ARG A 76 -0.41 -6.32 -22.80
N GLY A 77 0.72 -7.01 -22.98
CA GLY A 77 1.98 -6.39 -23.45
C GLY A 77 3.21 -6.88 -22.70
N PRO A 78 4.42 -6.61 -23.21
CA PRO A 78 5.65 -7.20 -22.68
C PRO A 78 6.12 -6.56 -21.36
N TRP A 79 5.46 -5.51 -20.85
CA TRP A 79 5.90 -4.79 -19.66
C TRP A 79 4.97 -5.04 -18.49
N LYS A 80 5.55 -5.20 -17.29
CA LYS A 80 4.82 -5.40 -16.05
C LYS A 80 5.43 -4.65 -14.88
N VAL A 81 4.58 -4.07 -14.03
CA VAL A 81 4.98 -3.61 -12.70
C VAL A 81 5.03 -4.79 -11.73
N GLN A 82 6.19 -4.99 -11.11
CA GLN A 82 6.45 -5.94 -10.03
C GLN A 82 6.66 -5.18 -8.71
N ILE A 83 5.78 -5.37 -7.74
CA ILE A 83 5.99 -4.87 -6.37
C ILE A 83 7.07 -5.72 -5.70
N VAL A 84 8.05 -5.04 -5.09
CA VAL A 84 9.21 -5.66 -4.42
C VAL A 84 9.28 -5.34 -2.93
N ALA A 85 8.54 -4.35 -2.46
CA ALA A 85 8.31 -4.09 -1.04
C ALA A 85 7.08 -3.19 -0.85
N TYR A 86 6.49 -3.20 0.34
CA TYR A 86 5.51 -2.20 0.77
C TYR A 86 5.56 -1.93 2.27
N TYR A 87 5.07 -0.75 2.64
CA TYR A 87 4.84 -0.29 4.01
C TYR A 87 3.47 0.40 4.03
N TYR A 88 2.51 -0.21 4.72
CA TYR A 88 1.23 0.44 5.02
C TYR A 88 1.14 0.59 6.53
N THR A 89 1.09 1.82 7.03
CA THR A 89 0.99 2.10 8.45
C THR A 89 -0.20 3.00 8.71
N VAL A 90 -1.06 2.59 9.64
CA VAL A 90 -2.19 3.38 10.12
C VAL A 90 -1.82 3.98 11.47
N SER A 91 -2.06 5.28 11.64
CA SER A 91 -1.69 6.05 12.84
C SER A 91 -2.83 6.94 13.31
N GLU A 92 -2.74 7.42 14.54
CA GLU A 92 -3.55 8.57 14.97
C GLU A 92 -3.23 9.81 14.09
N PRO A 93 -4.20 10.71 13.87
CA PRO A 93 -3.99 11.89 13.06
C PRO A 93 -3.06 12.88 13.75
N GLY A 94 -2.13 13.47 12.99
CA GLY A 94 -1.28 14.56 13.45
C GLY A 94 -0.02 14.15 14.24
N ASP A 95 0.13 12.88 14.61
CA ASP A 95 1.34 12.37 15.26
C ASP A 95 1.80 11.04 14.64
N PRO A 96 2.79 11.06 13.72
CA PRO A 96 3.34 9.85 13.12
C PRO A 96 3.99 8.90 14.13
N SER A 97 4.33 9.34 15.35
CA SER A 97 4.87 8.46 16.40
C SER A 97 3.78 7.62 17.08
N ARG A 98 2.51 7.93 16.82
CA ARG A 98 1.34 7.16 17.29
C ARG A 98 0.83 6.22 16.21
N GLU A 99 1.75 5.44 15.66
CA GLU A 99 1.39 4.30 14.81
C GLU A 99 0.52 3.35 15.64
N LEU A 100 -0.58 2.87 15.04
CA LEU A 100 -1.48 1.89 15.63
C LEU A 100 -1.07 0.50 15.18
N PHE A 101 -1.04 0.29 13.87
CA PHE A 101 -0.64 -0.97 13.27
C PHE A 101 -0.11 -0.78 11.85
N GLY A 102 0.58 -1.79 11.33
CA GLY A 102 1.08 -1.73 9.96
C GLY A 102 1.28 -3.11 9.31
N TYR A 103 1.14 -3.14 7.99
CA TYR A 103 1.42 -4.29 7.14
C TYR A 103 2.64 -4.00 6.28
N HIS A 104 3.72 -4.75 6.53
CA HIS A 104 5.03 -4.47 5.97
C HIS A 104 5.56 -5.69 5.21
N TRP A 105 6.24 -5.44 4.11
CA TRP A 105 7.01 -6.44 3.39
C TRP A 105 8.21 -5.77 2.74
N HIS A 106 9.42 -6.08 3.21
CA HIS A 106 10.64 -5.41 2.75
C HIS A 106 11.85 -6.36 2.76
N PRO A 107 11.92 -7.30 1.80
CA PRO A 107 12.92 -8.38 1.79
C PRO A 107 14.36 -7.91 1.59
N GLN A 108 14.56 -6.68 1.09
CA GLN A 108 15.88 -6.06 0.90
C GLN A 108 16.27 -5.11 2.05
N GLY A 109 15.45 -5.04 3.11
CA GLY A 109 15.71 -4.22 4.29
C GLY A 109 16.79 -4.82 5.21
N ARG A 110 17.09 -4.11 6.30
CA ARG A 110 18.07 -4.56 7.32
C ARG A 110 17.52 -5.61 8.30
N SER A 111 16.20 -5.86 8.29
CA SER A 111 15.56 -6.84 9.16
C SER A 111 15.89 -8.28 8.73
N ARG A 112 15.94 -9.20 9.69
CA ARG A 112 16.03 -10.65 9.41
C ARG A 112 14.70 -11.21 8.88
N VAL A 113 13.59 -10.50 9.07
CA VAL A 113 12.27 -10.89 8.59
C VAL A 113 12.10 -10.36 7.16
N THR A 114 12.08 -11.28 6.20
CA THR A 114 11.96 -10.98 4.76
C THR A 114 10.58 -11.32 4.20
N SER A 115 9.78 -12.10 4.94
CA SER A 115 8.39 -12.41 4.60
C SER A 115 7.46 -11.23 4.96
N PRO A 116 6.29 -11.13 4.32
CA PRO A 116 5.25 -10.20 4.75
C PRO A 116 4.87 -10.40 6.21
N HIS A 117 4.66 -9.31 6.92
CA HIS A 117 4.34 -9.35 8.33
C HIS A 117 3.52 -8.14 8.77
N PHE A 118 2.88 -8.29 9.91
CA PHE A 118 2.07 -7.28 10.58
C PHE A 118 2.77 -6.82 11.86
N HIS A 119 2.59 -5.55 12.19
CA HIS A 119 3.05 -4.91 13.42
C HIS A 119 1.87 -4.34 14.21
N LEU A 120 1.92 -4.50 15.52
CA LEU A 120 1.13 -3.73 16.47
C LEU A 120 2.07 -2.73 17.14
N TYR A 121 1.78 -1.45 17.05
CA TYR A 121 2.67 -0.41 17.57
C TYR A 121 2.21 0.11 18.93
N GLU A 122 2.94 1.07 19.49
CA GLU A 122 2.65 1.64 20.80
C GLU A 122 1.26 2.31 20.87
N GLY A 123 0.81 2.96 19.79
CA GLY A 123 -0.50 3.60 19.72
C GLY A 123 -1.67 2.62 19.80
N ALA A 124 -1.46 1.31 19.57
CA ALA A 124 -2.51 0.31 19.79
C ALA A 124 -2.80 0.05 21.29
N HIS A 125 -1.98 0.59 22.21
CA HIS A 125 -2.15 0.46 23.66
C HIS A 125 -2.30 -1.00 24.16
N ILE A 126 -1.68 -1.95 23.45
CA ILE A 126 -1.59 -3.34 23.88
C ILE A 126 -0.61 -3.41 25.05
N GLY A 127 -1.09 -3.82 26.22
CA GLY A 127 -0.34 -3.85 27.49
C GLY A 127 0.79 -4.89 27.58
N ARG A 128 1.43 -5.22 26.45
CA ARG A 128 2.50 -6.22 26.36
C ARG A 128 3.63 -5.70 25.44
N GLU A 129 4.79 -5.38 26.01
CA GLU A 129 5.85 -4.61 25.32
C GLU A 129 6.49 -5.35 24.13
N ASP A 130 6.66 -6.68 24.23
CA ASP A 130 7.16 -7.56 23.16
C ASP A 130 6.29 -7.51 21.90
N MET A 131 4.99 -7.23 22.01
CA MET A 131 4.09 -7.09 20.86
C MET A 131 4.55 -6.00 19.89
N ARG A 132 5.17 -4.94 20.41
CA ARG A 132 5.66 -3.79 19.63
C ARG A 132 6.81 -4.12 18.67
N LYS A 133 7.50 -5.22 18.93
CA LYS A 133 8.65 -5.70 18.14
C LYS A 133 8.33 -6.98 17.37
N ALA A 134 7.16 -7.56 17.63
CA ALA A 134 6.74 -8.80 17.02
C ALA A 134 6.39 -8.57 15.54
N HIS A 135 6.90 -9.44 14.68
CA HIS A 135 6.57 -9.46 13.27
C HIS A 135 5.59 -10.61 13.05
N PHE A 136 4.28 -10.34 13.12
CA PHE A 136 3.26 -11.37 12.96
C PHE A 136 3.24 -11.82 11.50
N PRO A 137 3.47 -13.11 11.19
CA PRO A 137 3.52 -13.56 9.80
C PRO A 137 2.20 -13.31 9.07
N THR A 138 2.29 -12.85 7.83
CA THR A 138 1.13 -12.66 6.94
C THR A 138 1.45 -13.16 5.53
N GLY A 139 0.42 -13.27 4.69
CA GLY A 139 0.59 -13.24 3.24
C GLY A 139 0.88 -11.82 2.75
N ARG A 140 1.07 -11.64 1.44
CA ARG A 140 1.10 -10.26 0.91
C ARG A 140 -0.30 -9.66 1.00
N ILE A 141 -0.36 -8.39 1.38
CA ILE A 141 -1.61 -7.66 1.63
C ILE A 141 -1.80 -6.61 0.52
N ALA A 142 -3.01 -6.54 -0.06
CA ALA A 142 -3.37 -5.47 -0.97
C ALA A 142 -3.62 -4.17 -0.19
N LEU A 143 -3.42 -3.02 -0.82
CA LEU A 143 -3.73 -1.75 -0.16
C LEU A 143 -5.23 -1.66 0.14
N GLU A 144 -6.05 -2.15 -0.79
CA GLU A 144 -7.51 -2.23 -0.70
C GLU A 144 -7.98 -2.98 0.55
N ASP A 145 -7.29 -4.05 0.96
CA ASP A 145 -7.61 -4.78 2.19
C ASP A 145 -7.44 -3.87 3.42
N VAL A 146 -6.39 -3.06 3.45
CA VAL A 146 -6.15 -2.10 4.54
C VAL A 146 -7.20 -0.99 4.53
N LEU A 147 -7.58 -0.49 3.35
CA LEU A 147 -8.62 0.54 3.22
C LEU A 147 -9.99 0.01 3.68
N ARG A 148 -10.34 -1.21 3.29
CA ARG A 148 -11.56 -1.89 3.72
C ARG A 148 -11.57 -2.11 5.24
N LEU A 149 -10.44 -2.56 5.80
CA LEU A 149 -10.27 -2.71 7.26
C LEU A 149 -10.54 -1.41 8.01
N VAL A 150 -9.94 -0.29 7.61
CA VAL A 150 -10.14 0.98 8.35
C VAL A 150 -11.57 1.52 8.22
N ILE A 151 -12.23 1.28 7.09
CA ILE A 151 -13.64 1.66 6.90
C ILE A 151 -14.56 0.78 7.78
N GLN A 152 -14.43 -0.54 7.69
CA GLN A 152 -15.36 -1.48 8.32
C GLN A 152 -15.13 -1.65 9.82
N GLU A 153 -13.87 -1.77 10.25
CA GLU A 153 -13.54 -2.14 11.63
C GLU A 153 -13.13 -0.95 12.49
N PHE A 154 -12.57 0.11 11.88
CA PHE A 154 -12.18 1.33 12.60
C PHE A 154 -13.15 2.49 12.39
N GLY A 155 -14.18 2.29 11.56
CA GLY A 155 -15.26 3.25 11.36
C GLY A 155 -14.84 4.52 10.63
N VAL A 156 -13.77 4.49 9.83
CA VAL A 156 -13.42 5.60 8.93
C VAL A 156 -14.60 5.88 8.01
N MET A 157 -15.07 7.13 8.00
CA MET A 157 -16.21 7.52 7.16
C MET A 157 -15.73 7.78 5.73
N PRO A 158 -16.06 6.94 4.73
CA PRO A 158 -15.53 7.10 3.39
C PRO A 158 -15.97 8.43 2.74
N LEU A 159 -15.13 8.93 1.84
CA LEU A 159 -15.40 10.11 1.02
C LEU A 159 -16.40 9.79 -0.11
N ARG A 160 -16.49 8.51 -0.48
CA ARG A 160 -17.32 8.01 -1.58
C ARG A 160 -18.33 6.97 -1.10
N ASP A 161 -19.55 7.04 -1.62
CA ASP A 161 -20.62 6.10 -1.25
C ASP A 161 -20.45 4.74 -1.95
N ASP A 162 -19.83 4.73 -3.13
CA ASP A 162 -19.53 3.53 -3.95
C ASP A 162 -18.18 2.88 -3.60
N TRP A 163 -17.65 3.15 -2.40
CA TRP A 163 -16.30 2.73 -2.01
C TRP A 163 -16.09 1.21 -2.13
N ALA A 164 -17.09 0.41 -1.76
CA ALA A 164 -16.97 -1.05 -1.76
C ALA A 164 -16.75 -1.59 -3.18
N GLU A 165 -17.56 -1.13 -4.14
CA GLU A 165 -17.43 -1.50 -5.55
C GLU A 165 -16.08 -1.06 -6.13
N ILE A 166 -15.60 0.13 -5.76
CA ILE A 166 -14.29 0.63 -6.20
C ILE A 166 -13.18 -0.26 -5.67
N LEU A 167 -13.17 -0.56 -4.36
CA LEU A 167 -12.13 -1.40 -3.76
C LEU A 167 -12.14 -2.81 -4.34
N ASP A 168 -13.31 -3.40 -4.57
CA ASP A 168 -13.42 -4.74 -5.18
C ASP A 168 -12.86 -4.74 -6.60
N ARG A 169 -13.21 -3.74 -7.42
CA ARG A 169 -12.73 -3.61 -8.79
C ARG A 169 -11.21 -3.37 -8.86
N THR A 170 -10.65 -2.49 -8.04
CA THR A 170 -9.22 -2.17 -8.07
C THR A 170 -8.37 -3.31 -7.49
N GLN A 171 -8.88 -3.99 -6.46
CA GLN A 171 -8.25 -5.19 -5.90
C GLN A 171 -8.24 -6.34 -6.90
N ALA A 172 -9.34 -6.63 -7.59
CA ALA A 172 -9.37 -7.66 -8.63
C ALA A 172 -8.33 -7.38 -9.73
N ALA A 173 -8.19 -6.11 -10.14
CA ALA A 173 -7.14 -5.72 -11.08
C ALA A 173 -5.74 -5.98 -10.51
N PHE A 174 -5.49 -5.72 -9.23
CA PHE A 174 -4.21 -6.07 -8.60
C PHE A 174 -3.95 -7.58 -8.57
N GLU A 175 -4.96 -8.36 -8.19
CA GLU A 175 -4.90 -9.81 -8.04
C GLU A 175 -4.68 -10.54 -9.37
N ASP A 176 -5.29 -10.09 -10.46
CA ASP A 176 -5.07 -10.63 -11.81
C ASP A 176 -3.59 -10.60 -12.24
N TRP A 177 -2.82 -9.64 -11.70
CA TRP A 177 -1.42 -9.44 -12.08
C TRP A 177 -0.43 -9.83 -10.99
N ARG A 178 -0.87 -10.29 -9.81
CA ARG A 178 0.05 -10.70 -8.77
C ARG A 178 0.84 -11.94 -9.22
N THR A 179 2.15 -11.96 -9.00
CA THR A 179 3.02 -13.09 -9.44
C THR A 179 3.16 -14.18 -8.38
N TRP A 180 2.27 -14.23 -7.40
CA TRP A 180 2.35 -15.15 -6.28
C TRP A 180 0.95 -15.66 -5.95
N LEU A 181 0.83 -16.94 -5.62
CA LEU A 181 -0.41 -17.59 -5.19
C LEU A 181 -0.67 -17.31 -3.70
#